data_AF-A0A5C7N7Y5-F1
#
_entry.id   AF-A0A5C7N7Y5-F1
#
_cell.length_a   1.000
_cell.length_b   1.000
_cell.length_c   1.000
_cell.angle_alpha   90.00
_cell.angle_beta   90.00
_cell.angle_gamma   90.00
#
_symmetry.space_group_name_H-M   'P 1'
#
loop_
_entity.id
_entity.type
_entity.pdbx_description
1 polymer ?
#
loop_
_entity_poly.entity_id
_entity_poly.type
_entity_poly.pdbx_seq_one_letter_code
_entity_poly.pdbx_strand_id
1 'polypeptide(L)'
;MRIRIALALAAISLSVLAAYAQPSDAQIIKDLTKPGLIKLVLDPGPTKKVWSSTYTQWFWERGYTSWYNANIPEYPNAQVEAGCTVRYHTGSPASYRESLVSYNEYHGIPTPSNEEIMAIVNGNMQSFLGQRYYRIIGDLHYLRMKPGAKATWHNPNSFSIPFEISYDEATDYTTVTTINETVETRFYREAITSPLKNNMVTQDVERTTGATKTYSAEDLRALPTFNIVDEEKKTRSVNATLPTVEIPAFASDKEALDYTVNILRNGDEGRIRAYLGKMLIKDYYEASSSTVLNAQGKQLVEDVVRICCKEKMPWGEQYCARPAIKESQTNSFTVWNKVKEQFSRIEFMPGEAQWKNGQQVGGRLMIRNLELYIKTSNDDIARLRSYDPGYLCKEEGGEGKAETGNSVPSGTPQQSTNSGTLLNKGKGLLDRMTKP
;
A
#
# COMPACT_ATOMS: atom_id res chain seq x y z
N MET A 1 48.00 -0.30 98.01
CA MET A 1 47.36 0.25 96.80
C MET A 1 48.08 -0.29 95.57
N ARG A 2 47.76 -1.51 95.15
CA ARG A 2 48.28 -2.18 93.95
C ARG A 2 47.06 -2.49 93.09
N ILE A 3 46.74 -1.61 92.17
CA ILE A 3 45.52 -1.69 91.35
C ILE A 3 45.93 -1.60 89.87
N ARG A 4 45.89 -2.79 89.25
CA ARG A 4 45.37 -3.05 87.90
C ARG A 4 46.12 -2.43 86.71
N ILE A 5 47.35 -2.88 86.51
CA ILE A 5 47.95 -3.03 85.18
C ILE A 5 47.55 -4.43 84.68
N ALA A 6 46.36 -4.58 84.09
CA ALA A 6 45.96 -5.86 83.49
C ALA A 6 44.79 -5.81 82.48
N LEU A 7 44.17 -4.66 82.19
CA LEU A 7 42.89 -4.66 81.45
C LEU A 7 42.74 -3.63 80.33
N ALA A 8 43.82 -3.01 79.87
CA ALA A 8 43.77 -2.05 78.76
C ALA A 8 44.53 -2.49 77.49
N LEU A 9 45.34 -3.57 77.55
CA LEU A 9 46.10 -4.08 76.40
C LEU A 9 45.53 -5.35 75.76
N ALA A 10 44.42 -5.90 76.27
CA ALA A 10 43.73 -7.06 75.69
C ALA A 10 42.44 -6.68 74.93
N ALA A 11 42.15 -5.39 74.75
CA ALA A 11 40.94 -4.89 74.07
C ALA A 11 41.23 -3.97 72.87
N ILE A 12 42.47 -3.98 72.35
CA ILE A 12 42.84 -3.32 71.08
C ILE A 12 43.33 -4.38 70.07
N SER A 13 42.98 -5.64 70.29
CA SER A 13 43.36 -6.77 69.43
C SER A 13 42.16 -7.53 68.89
N LEU A 14 40.97 -6.91 68.78
CA LEU A 14 39.86 -7.52 68.03
C LEU A 14 38.83 -6.51 67.52
N SER A 15 39.24 -5.29 67.20
CA SER A 15 38.47 -4.43 66.28
C SER A 15 38.89 -4.77 64.86
N VAL A 16 38.64 -6.00 64.42
CA VAL A 16 38.46 -6.25 62.99
C VAL A 16 37.29 -5.35 62.63
N LEU A 17 37.57 -4.13 62.15
CA LEU A 17 36.65 -3.43 61.27
C LEU A 17 36.28 -4.50 60.27
N ALA A 18 35.05 -5.01 60.38
CA ALA A 18 34.46 -5.83 59.34
C ALA A 18 34.36 -4.88 58.15
N ALA A 19 35.48 -4.73 57.44
CA ALA A 19 35.51 -4.27 56.08
C ALA A 19 34.56 -5.24 55.41
N TYR A 20 33.33 -4.76 55.14
CA TYR A 20 32.38 -5.46 54.31
C TYR A 20 33.09 -5.61 52.97
N ALA A 21 33.82 -6.72 52.83
CA ALA A 21 34.72 -6.92 51.73
C ALA A 21 33.83 -7.09 50.52
N GLN A 22 33.77 -6.04 49.69
CA GLN A 22 33.23 -6.16 48.35
C GLN A 22 33.91 -7.37 47.68
N PRO A 23 33.16 -8.16 46.89
CA PRO A 23 33.76 -9.29 46.20
C PRO A 23 34.90 -8.78 45.30
N SER A 24 36.05 -9.45 45.37
CA SER A 24 37.20 -9.13 44.52
C SER A 24 36.93 -9.58 43.09
N ASP A 25 37.57 -8.95 42.10
CA ASP A 25 37.45 -9.37 40.70
C ASP A 25 37.78 -10.86 40.51
N ALA A 26 38.77 -11.39 41.25
CA ALA A 26 39.09 -12.82 41.22
C ALA A 26 37.96 -13.71 41.76
N GLN A 27 37.30 -13.31 42.85
CA GLN A 27 36.14 -14.02 43.38
C GLN A 27 34.97 -13.96 42.39
N ILE A 28 34.74 -12.79 41.78
CA ILE A 28 33.68 -12.60 40.78
C ILE A 28 33.91 -13.48 39.56
N ILE A 29 35.13 -13.47 39.00
CA ILE A 29 35.48 -14.32 37.86
C ILE A 29 35.29 -15.79 38.21
N LYS A 30 35.71 -16.23 39.40
CA LYS A 30 35.52 -17.61 39.87
C LYS A 30 34.05 -18.00 39.92
N ASP A 31 33.19 -17.18 40.51
CA ASP A 31 31.76 -17.48 40.67
C ASP A 31 30.99 -17.46 39.34
N LEU A 32 31.46 -16.67 38.37
CA LEU A 32 30.89 -16.59 37.04
C LEU A 32 31.44 -17.64 36.07
N THR A 33 32.58 -18.27 36.38
CA THR A 33 33.16 -19.32 35.55
C THR A 33 32.37 -20.61 35.70
N LYS A 34 31.60 -20.95 34.66
CA LYS A 34 30.76 -22.17 34.58
C LYS A 34 31.16 -23.02 33.37
N PRO A 35 30.85 -24.33 33.37
CA PRO A 35 31.06 -25.17 32.19
C PRO A 35 30.46 -24.56 30.93
N GLY A 36 31.22 -24.57 29.83
CA GLY A 36 30.79 -24.00 28.54
C GLY A 36 31.08 -22.51 28.36
N LEU A 37 31.58 -21.79 29.37
CA LEU A 37 32.06 -20.43 29.23
C LEU A 37 33.32 -20.39 28.34
N ILE A 38 33.28 -19.60 27.27
CA ILE A 38 34.40 -19.41 26.35
C ILE A 38 35.29 -18.26 26.80
N LYS A 39 34.67 -17.15 27.20
CA LYS A 39 35.36 -15.91 27.59
C LYS A 39 34.50 -15.14 28.59
N LEU A 40 35.15 -14.45 29.53
CA LEU A 40 34.51 -13.51 30.44
C LEU A 40 35.40 -12.29 30.64
N VAL A 41 34.79 -11.11 30.60
CA VAL A 41 35.46 -9.81 30.77
C VAL A 41 34.62 -8.98 31.72
N LEU A 42 35.20 -8.51 32.82
CA LEU A 42 34.52 -7.56 33.71
C LEU A 42 34.55 -6.17 33.08
N ASP A 43 33.46 -5.42 33.24
CA ASP A 43 33.39 -4.05 32.74
C ASP A 43 34.41 -3.16 33.46
N PRO A 44 34.94 -2.11 32.83
CA PRO A 44 35.88 -1.19 33.47
C PRO A 44 35.30 -0.55 34.75
N GLY A 45 36.16 -0.31 35.75
CA GLY A 45 35.79 0.36 37.01
C GLY A 45 35.80 -0.56 38.24
N PRO A 46 35.23 -0.14 39.38
CA PRO A 46 35.10 -0.98 40.57
C PRO A 46 33.72 -1.64 40.70
N THR A 47 33.62 -2.66 41.54
CA THR A 47 32.35 -3.16 42.09
C THR A 47 31.64 -2.04 42.87
N LYS A 48 30.35 -1.83 42.64
CA LYS A 48 29.59 -0.72 43.24
C LYS A 48 28.56 -1.25 44.23
N LYS A 49 28.34 -0.50 45.33
CA LYS A 49 27.22 -0.76 46.24
C LYS A 49 25.97 -0.07 45.71
N VAL A 50 24.91 -0.82 45.45
CA VAL A 50 23.65 -0.31 44.88
C VAL A 50 22.47 -0.76 45.72
N TRP A 51 21.54 0.17 45.98
CA TRP A 51 20.30 -0.14 46.66
C TRP A 51 19.30 -0.71 45.66
N SER A 52 18.71 -1.87 45.97
CA SER A 52 17.57 -2.37 45.23
C SER A 52 16.29 -2.02 45.97
N SER A 53 15.45 -1.19 45.34
CA SER A 53 14.10 -0.92 45.85
C SER A 53 13.23 -2.18 45.86
N THR A 54 13.36 -3.03 44.84
CA THR A 54 12.60 -4.30 44.72
C THR A 54 12.84 -5.25 45.89
N TYR A 55 14.07 -5.37 46.35
CA TYR A 55 14.45 -6.31 47.41
C TYR A 55 14.74 -5.64 48.75
N THR A 56 14.50 -4.32 48.84
CA THR A 56 14.70 -3.49 50.04
C THR A 56 16.02 -3.75 50.75
N GLN A 57 17.10 -3.95 49.97
CA GLN A 57 18.43 -4.23 50.50
C GLN A 57 19.53 -3.72 49.56
N TRP A 58 20.74 -3.59 50.09
CA TRP A 58 21.93 -3.26 49.31
C TRP A 58 22.54 -4.51 48.66
N PHE A 59 23.07 -4.32 47.44
CA PHE A 59 23.87 -5.31 46.72
C PHE A 59 25.23 -4.73 46.36
N TRP A 60 26.22 -5.61 46.22
CA TRP A 60 27.40 -5.32 45.41
C TRP A 60 27.11 -5.72 43.97
N GLU A 61 27.41 -4.84 43.02
CA GLU A 61 27.09 -5.01 41.61
C GLU A 61 28.31 -4.75 40.72
N ARG A 62 28.47 -5.60 39.70
CA ARG A 62 29.56 -5.52 38.72
C ARG A 62 29.01 -5.90 37.34
N GLY A 63 29.22 -5.04 36.34
CA GLY A 63 28.94 -5.37 34.95
C GLY A 63 30.02 -6.29 34.38
N TYR A 64 29.64 -7.18 33.49
CA TYR A 64 30.56 -8.07 32.78
C TYR A 64 29.97 -8.52 31.44
N THR A 65 30.83 -8.90 30.51
CA THR A 65 30.44 -9.55 29.26
C THR A 65 30.93 -10.99 29.27
N SER A 66 30.09 -11.92 28.81
CA SER A 66 30.41 -13.35 28.75
C SER A 66 30.08 -13.92 27.37
N TRP A 67 30.88 -14.90 26.94
CA TRP A 67 30.70 -15.59 25.67
C TRP A 67 30.50 -17.08 25.90
N TYR A 68 29.50 -17.64 25.24
CA TYR A 68 29.18 -19.07 25.26
C TYR A 68 28.98 -19.58 23.83
N ASN A 69 29.02 -20.90 23.64
CA ASN A 69 28.53 -21.49 22.40
C ASN A 69 27.01 -21.20 22.28
N ALA A 70 26.55 -20.76 21.12
CA ALA A 70 25.14 -20.46 20.89
C ALA A 70 24.25 -21.71 20.82
N ASN A 71 24.85 -22.89 20.73
CA ASN A 71 24.22 -24.21 20.60
C ASN A 71 23.22 -24.27 19.43
N ILE A 72 23.63 -23.72 18.29
CA ILE A 72 22.85 -23.75 17.04
C ILE A 72 23.38 -24.92 16.20
N PRO A 73 22.60 -25.99 15.98
CA PRO A 73 23.08 -27.18 15.27
C PRO A 73 23.67 -26.90 13.88
N GLU A 74 23.06 -25.97 13.14
CA GLU A 74 23.47 -25.58 11.80
C GLU A 74 24.74 -24.71 11.79
N TYR A 75 25.02 -24.04 12.90
CA TYR A 75 26.18 -23.16 13.08
C TYR A 75 26.89 -23.51 14.40
N PRO A 76 27.58 -24.68 14.47
CA PRO A 76 28.15 -25.19 15.71
C PRO A 76 29.25 -24.29 16.31
N ASN A 77 29.84 -23.42 15.50
CA ASN A 77 30.84 -22.45 15.93
C ASN A 77 30.24 -21.08 16.31
N ALA A 78 28.91 -20.92 16.21
CA ALA A 78 28.26 -19.69 16.60
C ALA A 78 28.39 -19.46 18.11
N GLN A 79 28.53 -18.20 18.49
CA GLN A 79 28.71 -17.78 19.88
C GLN A 79 27.63 -16.79 20.25
N VAL A 80 27.24 -16.79 21.52
CA VAL A 80 26.40 -15.74 22.09
C VAL A 80 27.27 -14.90 23.02
N GLU A 81 27.33 -13.61 22.75
CA GLU A 81 27.84 -12.57 23.62
C GLU A 81 26.69 -12.05 24.47
N ALA A 82 26.82 -12.15 25.78
CA ALA A 82 25.83 -11.68 26.74
C ALA A 82 26.45 -10.61 27.63
N GLY A 83 25.94 -9.39 27.53
CA GLY A 83 26.21 -8.33 28.50
C GLY A 83 25.35 -8.54 29.72
N CYS A 84 25.99 -8.61 30.88
CA CYS A 84 25.39 -9.05 32.12
C CYS A 84 25.80 -8.17 33.29
N THR A 85 25.00 -8.26 34.35
CA THR A 85 25.28 -7.63 35.63
C THR A 85 25.19 -8.69 36.71
N VAL A 86 26.28 -8.89 37.48
CA VAL A 86 26.28 -9.80 38.62
C VAL A 86 25.98 -9.05 39.91
N ARG A 87 25.21 -9.67 40.81
CA ARG A 87 24.88 -9.16 42.14
C ARG A 87 25.29 -10.10 43.25
N TYR A 88 25.79 -9.51 44.33
CA TYR A 88 26.15 -10.19 45.57
C TYR A 88 25.46 -9.55 46.77
N HIS A 89 25.04 -10.35 47.74
CA HIS A 89 24.59 -9.84 49.04
C HIS A 89 25.73 -9.12 49.76
N THR A 90 25.43 -8.02 50.47
CA THR A 90 26.45 -7.23 51.20
C THR A 90 26.85 -7.82 52.55
N GLY A 91 26.67 -9.14 52.75
CA GLY A 91 27.08 -9.85 53.97
C GLY A 91 28.61 -9.94 54.13
N SER A 92 29.07 -10.58 55.20
CA SER A 92 30.50 -10.87 55.43
C SER A 92 30.71 -12.37 55.64
N PRO A 93 31.29 -13.10 54.67
CA PRO A 93 31.69 -12.62 53.34
C PRO A 93 30.49 -12.30 52.44
N ALA A 94 30.72 -11.48 51.41
CA ALA A 94 29.72 -11.27 50.36
C ALA A 94 29.45 -12.60 49.65
N SER A 95 28.18 -12.87 49.33
CA SER A 95 27.77 -14.12 48.68
C SER A 95 27.07 -13.86 47.35
N TYR A 96 27.39 -14.69 46.35
CA TYR A 96 26.76 -14.63 45.02
C TYR A 96 25.24 -14.77 45.16
N ARG A 97 24.51 -13.95 44.39
CA ARG A 97 23.05 -14.03 44.32
C ARG A 97 22.57 -14.42 42.94
N GLU A 98 22.83 -13.56 41.97
CA GLU A 98 22.25 -13.67 40.63
C GLU A 98 23.12 -12.98 39.59
N SER A 99 22.88 -13.34 38.33
CA SER A 99 23.35 -12.61 37.15
C SER A 99 22.14 -12.25 36.30
N LEU A 100 22.06 -10.99 35.89
CA LEU A 100 21.00 -10.45 35.05
C LEU A 100 21.57 -10.18 33.66
N VAL A 101 20.90 -10.69 32.62
CA VAL A 101 21.29 -10.46 31.22
C VAL A 101 20.64 -9.16 30.74
N SER A 102 21.43 -8.26 30.16
CA SER A 102 20.97 -6.98 29.61
C SER A 102 20.80 -7.04 28.09
N TYR A 103 21.68 -7.73 27.38
CA TYR A 103 21.56 -7.96 25.95
C TYR A 103 22.17 -9.30 25.55
N ASN A 104 21.78 -9.79 24.37
CA ASN A 104 22.45 -10.90 23.70
C ASN A 104 22.76 -10.49 22.25
N GLU A 105 23.97 -10.77 21.80
CA GLU A 105 24.38 -10.66 20.40
C GLU A 105 24.97 -11.99 19.94
N TYR A 106 24.56 -12.47 18.77
CA TYR A 106 24.97 -13.76 18.24
C TYR A 106 26.00 -13.55 17.12
N HIS A 107 27.12 -14.25 17.24
CA HIS A 107 28.24 -14.19 16.32
C HIS A 107 28.39 -15.51 15.57
N GLY A 108 28.94 -15.46 14.36
CA GLY A 108 29.21 -16.66 13.54
C GLY A 108 28.03 -17.21 12.75
N ILE A 109 26.86 -16.55 12.79
CA ILE A 109 25.74 -16.83 11.88
C ILE A 109 25.91 -15.97 10.62
N PRO A 110 25.90 -16.55 9.40
CA PRO A 110 26.08 -15.80 8.17
C PRO A 110 24.93 -14.82 7.93
N THR A 111 25.23 -13.64 7.38
CA THR A 111 24.21 -12.69 6.93
C THR A 111 23.45 -13.30 5.75
N PRO A 112 22.10 -13.25 5.71
CA PRO A 112 21.34 -13.69 4.54
C PRO A 112 21.72 -12.91 3.27
N SER A 113 21.41 -13.47 2.11
CA SER A 113 21.77 -12.82 0.85
C SER A 113 21.04 -11.48 0.68
N ASN A 114 21.68 -10.52 -0.02
CA ASN A 114 21.04 -9.25 -0.35
C ASN A 114 19.74 -9.47 -1.15
N GLU A 115 19.69 -10.47 -2.01
CA GLU A 115 18.50 -10.85 -2.79
C GLU A 115 17.35 -11.27 -1.88
N GLU A 116 17.60 -12.13 -0.89
CA GLU A 116 16.59 -12.59 0.07
C GLU A 116 16.08 -11.43 0.94
N ILE A 117 16.99 -10.59 1.43
CA ILE A 117 16.64 -9.42 2.25
C ILE A 117 15.81 -8.42 1.44
N MET A 118 16.27 -8.07 0.22
CA MET A 118 15.57 -7.12 -0.64
C MET A 118 14.24 -7.67 -1.16
N ALA A 119 14.09 -9.00 -1.32
CA ALA A 119 12.81 -9.60 -1.69
C ALA A 119 11.73 -9.33 -0.64
N ILE A 120 12.07 -9.39 0.65
CA ILE A 120 11.13 -9.06 1.74
C ILE A 120 10.79 -7.57 1.73
N VAL A 121 11.81 -6.71 1.63
CA VAL A 121 11.63 -5.25 1.60
C VAL A 121 10.75 -4.83 0.44
N ASN A 122 11.04 -5.31 -0.77
CA ASN A 122 10.27 -5.01 -1.97
C ASN A 122 8.88 -5.67 -1.98
N GLY A 123 8.74 -6.83 -1.35
CA GLY A 123 7.47 -7.54 -1.23
C GLY A 123 6.44 -6.79 -0.37
N ASN A 124 6.89 -5.94 0.57
CA ASN A 124 6.02 -5.13 1.40
C ASN A 124 6.62 -3.75 1.71
N MET A 125 6.78 -2.93 0.66
CA MET A 125 7.36 -1.60 0.77
C MET A 125 6.56 -0.67 1.70
N GLN A 126 5.24 -0.83 1.77
CA GLN A 126 4.39 -0.09 2.70
C GLN A 126 4.75 -0.36 4.16
N SER A 127 4.96 -1.62 4.53
CA SER A 127 5.38 -1.98 5.88
C SER A 127 6.81 -1.53 6.19
N PHE A 128 7.70 -1.59 5.19
CA PHE A 128 9.09 -1.15 5.36
C PHE A 128 9.19 0.38 5.53
N LEU A 129 8.56 1.16 4.65
CA LEU A 129 8.63 2.63 4.70
C LEU A 129 7.71 3.24 5.79
N GLY A 130 6.69 2.50 6.24
CA GLY A 130 5.73 2.96 7.23
C GLY A 130 5.03 4.25 6.77
N GLN A 131 5.03 5.28 7.61
CA GLN A 131 4.43 6.58 7.27
C GLN A 131 5.09 7.27 6.07
N ARG A 132 6.37 6.99 5.79
CA ARG A 132 7.08 7.59 4.65
C ARG A 132 6.45 7.20 3.32
N TYR A 133 5.85 6.01 3.25
CA TYR A 133 5.16 5.50 2.06
C TYR A 133 4.13 6.49 1.49
N TYR A 134 3.51 7.31 2.35
CA TYR A 134 2.51 8.31 1.97
C TYR A 134 3.05 9.74 1.90
N ARG A 135 4.30 9.98 2.28
CA ARG A 135 4.92 11.32 2.38
C ARG A 135 6.00 11.57 1.34
N ILE A 136 6.64 10.49 0.88
CA ILE A 136 7.60 10.56 -0.22
C ILE A 136 6.87 11.07 -1.46
N ILE A 137 7.45 12.08 -2.09
CA ILE A 137 7.01 12.63 -3.37
C ILE A 137 7.79 11.93 -4.48
N GLY A 138 7.05 11.36 -5.43
CA GLY A 138 7.61 10.59 -6.53
C GLY A 138 8.11 9.21 -6.11
N ASP A 139 9.19 8.77 -6.74
CA ASP A 139 9.84 7.48 -6.48
C ASP A 139 11.03 7.65 -5.52
N LEU A 140 11.57 6.54 -5.03
CA LEU A 140 12.84 6.56 -4.29
C LEU A 140 13.99 6.89 -5.25
N HIS A 141 14.93 7.74 -4.82
CA HIS A 141 16.20 7.92 -5.54
C HIS A 141 17.04 6.65 -5.43
N TYR A 142 17.09 6.08 -4.23
CA TYR A 142 17.62 4.74 -3.99
C TYR A 142 17.12 4.16 -2.68
N LEU A 143 17.15 2.83 -2.62
CA LEU A 143 17.00 2.02 -1.41
C LEU A 143 17.98 0.86 -1.51
N ARG A 144 18.89 0.77 -0.53
CA ARG A 144 19.92 -0.27 -0.52
C ARG A 144 20.35 -0.60 0.91
N MET A 145 20.83 -1.82 1.11
CA MET A 145 21.60 -2.13 2.30
C MET A 145 22.85 -1.25 2.37
N LYS A 146 23.19 -0.76 3.56
CA LYS A 146 24.41 0.04 3.75
C LYS A 146 25.64 -0.76 3.28
N PRO A 147 26.50 -0.20 2.41
CA PRO A 147 27.64 -0.95 1.87
C PRO A 147 28.52 -1.55 2.97
N GLY A 148 28.82 -2.85 2.86
CA GLY A 148 29.63 -3.58 3.84
C GLY A 148 28.94 -3.87 5.17
N ALA A 149 27.67 -3.51 5.33
CA ALA A 149 26.91 -3.87 6.53
C ALA A 149 26.79 -5.38 6.69
N LYS A 150 26.86 -5.83 7.95
CA LYS A 150 26.64 -7.21 8.35
C LYS A 150 25.41 -7.27 9.24
N ALA A 151 24.76 -8.43 9.26
CA ALA A 151 23.66 -8.68 10.19
C ALA A 151 24.16 -8.64 11.64
N THR A 152 23.49 -7.85 12.47
CA THR A 152 23.60 -7.93 13.92
C THR A 152 22.53 -8.89 14.42
N TRP A 153 22.93 -10.10 14.84
CA TRP A 153 21.98 -11.13 15.25
C TRP A 153 21.56 -10.96 16.70
N HIS A 154 20.27 -10.84 16.93
CA HIS A 154 19.68 -10.72 18.28
C HIS A 154 19.33 -12.10 18.87
N ASN A 155 19.04 -13.06 17.99
CA ASN A 155 18.80 -14.46 18.26
C ASN A 155 18.84 -15.25 16.93
N PRO A 156 18.80 -16.60 16.92
CA PRO A 156 18.84 -17.38 15.68
C PRO A 156 17.76 -17.03 14.64
N ASN A 157 16.66 -16.44 15.09
CA ASN A 157 15.48 -16.19 14.29
C ASN A 157 15.30 -14.71 13.93
N SER A 158 16.25 -13.84 14.33
CA SER A 158 16.11 -12.40 14.12
C SER A 158 17.44 -11.65 14.14
N PHE A 159 17.60 -10.76 13.16
CA PHE A 159 18.77 -9.89 13.02
C PHE A 159 18.35 -8.49 12.55
N SER A 160 19.21 -7.51 12.82
CA SER A 160 19.11 -6.16 12.26
C SER A 160 20.14 -5.94 11.16
N ILE A 161 19.81 -5.12 10.17
CA ILE A 161 20.77 -4.59 9.20
C ILE A 161 20.39 -3.15 8.81
N PRO A 162 21.36 -2.24 8.65
CA PRO A 162 21.10 -0.86 8.24
C PRO A 162 20.85 -0.74 6.73
N PHE A 163 19.86 0.08 6.38
CA PHE A 163 19.55 0.50 5.01
C PHE A 163 19.80 1.98 4.83
N GLU A 164 20.28 2.36 3.64
CA GLU A 164 20.33 3.73 3.18
C GLU A 164 19.15 3.98 2.24
N ILE A 165 18.39 5.03 2.52
CA ILE A 165 17.22 5.44 1.74
C ILE A 165 17.41 6.90 1.33
N SER A 166 17.10 7.21 0.08
CA SER A 166 17.07 8.58 -0.42
C SER A 166 15.79 8.83 -1.21
N TYR A 167 15.13 9.94 -0.91
CA TYR A 167 13.83 10.30 -1.47
C TYR A 167 13.55 11.79 -1.33
N ASP A 168 12.55 12.29 -2.05
CA ASP A 168 12.04 13.65 -1.88
C ASP A 168 10.80 13.64 -0.98
N GLU A 169 10.69 14.56 -0.02
CA GLU A 169 9.54 14.68 0.90
C GLU A 169 9.05 16.13 0.95
N ALA A 170 7.73 16.30 0.98
CA ALA A 170 7.13 17.61 1.27
C ALA A 170 7.39 17.99 2.72
N THR A 171 8.30 18.94 2.95
CA THR A 171 8.64 19.43 4.30
C THR A 171 7.72 20.54 4.77
N ASP A 172 7.07 21.23 3.85
CA ASP A 172 5.98 22.18 4.11
C ASP A 172 4.99 22.23 2.93
N TYR A 173 4.09 23.21 2.91
CA TYR A 173 3.03 23.35 1.89
C TYR A 173 3.50 23.76 0.49
N THR A 174 4.78 24.10 0.33
CA THR A 174 5.38 24.59 -0.91
C THR A 174 6.77 24.02 -1.17
N THR A 175 7.42 23.41 -0.18
CA THR A 175 8.81 22.97 -0.26
C THR A 175 8.91 21.46 -0.23
N VAL A 176 9.62 20.93 -1.22
CA VAL A 176 10.07 19.54 -1.25
C VAL A 176 11.57 19.51 -0.98
N THR A 177 11.99 18.63 -0.08
CA THR A 177 13.39 18.47 0.32
C THR A 177 13.83 17.03 0.06
N THR A 178 15.00 16.86 -0.52
CA THR A 178 15.64 15.55 -0.61
C THR A 178 16.10 15.11 0.78
N ILE A 179 15.67 13.95 1.24
CA ILE A 179 16.04 13.34 2.50
C ILE A 179 16.97 12.16 2.21
N ASN A 180 18.08 12.08 2.95
CA ASN A 180 18.90 10.87 2.99
C ASN A 180 18.89 10.36 4.44
N GLU A 181 18.49 9.11 4.62
CA GLU A 181 18.42 8.50 5.94
C GLU A 181 19.07 7.12 5.97
N THR A 182 19.62 6.78 7.13
CA THR A 182 20.00 5.41 7.46
C THR A 182 19.02 4.88 8.49
N VAL A 183 18.34 3.78 8.17
CA VAL A 183 17.38 3.12 9.07
C VAL A 183 17.89 1.74 9.44
N GLU A 184 17.79 1.37 10.71
CA GLU A 184 18.00 0.00 11.13
C GLU A 184 16.71 -0.80 10.94
N THR A 185 16.80 -1.92 10.22
CA THR A 185 15.65 -2.80 9.98
C THR A 185 15.92 -4.17 10.55
N ARG A 186 14.99 -4.63 11.39
CA ARG A 186 15.00 -5.96 11.97
C ARG A 186 14.17 -6.93 11.14
N PHE A 187 14.73 -8.10 10.87
CA PHE A 187 14.11 -9.18 10.12
C PHE A 187 13.78 -10.35 11.04
N TYR A 188 12.77 -11.12 10.64
CA TYR A 188 12.24 -12.25 11.41
C TYR A 188 12.02 -13.47 10.52
N ARG A 189 12.26 -14.64 11.09
CA ARG A 189 11.96 -15.96 10.53
C ARG A 189 11.53 -16.92 11.63
N GLU A 190 10.90 -18.03 11.27
CA GLU A 190 10.40 -19.02 12.24
C GLU A 190 11.51 -19.92 12.79
N ALA A 191 12.48 -20.27 11.95
CA ALA A 191 13.65 -21.07 12.31
C ALA A 191 14.88 -20.59 11.54
N ILE A 192 16.07 -20.95 12.02
CA ILE A 192 17.36 -20.55 11.43
C ILE A 192 17.52 -20.96 9.94
N THR A 193 16.83 -22.01 9.52
CA THR A 193 16.83 -22.53 8.14
C THR A 193 15.60 -22.10 7.33
N SER A 194 14.61 -21.47 7.96
CA SER A 194 13.39 -21.03 7.29
C SER A 194 13.63 -19.72 6.53
N PRO A 195 12.87 -19.49 5.43
CA PRO A 195 12.88 -18.20 4.72
C PRO A 195 12.53 -17.04 5.66
N LEU A 196 13.04 -15.86 5.33
CA LEU A 196 12.58 -14.62 5.97
C LEU A 196 11.07 -14.43 5.75
N LYS A 197 10.41 -13.89 6.78
CA LYS A 197 8.95 -13.72 6.79
C LYS A 197 8.57 -12.25 6.76
N ASN A 198 9.09 -11.49 7.72
CA ASN A 198 8.68 -10.11 7.98
C ASN A 198 9.90 -9.25 8.33
N ASN A 199 9.72 -7.94 8.21
CA ASN A 199 10.66 -6.92 8.64
C ASN A 199 9.97 -5.83 9.46
N MET A 200 10.74 -5.10 10.25
CA MET A 200 10.30 -3.94 11.01
C MET A 200 11.45 -2.94 11.08
N VAL A 201 11.21 -1.69 10.67
CA VAL A 201 12.17 -0.61 10.93
C VAL A 201 12.17 -0.35 12.43
N THR A 202 13.32 -0.55 13.08
CA THR A 202 13.46 -0.46 14.54
C THR A 202 13.89 0.92 14.98
N GLN A 203 14.69 1.61 14.16
CA GLN A 203 15.26 2.89 14.53
C GLN A 203 15.71 3.69 13.32
N ASP A 204 15.52 5.01 13.39
CA ASP A 204 16.20 5.97 12.51
C ASP A 204 17.58 6.28 13.11
N VAL A 205 18.63 5.90 12.41
CA VAL A 205 20.02 6.02 12.91
C VAL A 205 20.58 7.40 12.56
N GLU A 206 20.36 7.83 11.32
CA GLU A 206 20.87 9.08 10.79
C GLU A 206 19.88 9.65 9.77
N ARG A 207 19.69 10.97 9.78
CA ARG A 207 18.87 11.68 8.81
C ARG A 207 19.54 13.00 8.44
N THR A 208 19.71 13.23 7.15
CA THR A 208 20.26 14.47 6.59
C THR A 208 19.32 15.01 5.52
N THR A 209 19.31 16.34 5.37
CA THR A 209 18.54 17.03 4.34
C THR A 209 19.49 17.52 3.25
N GLY A 210 19.09 17.31 2.00
CA GLY A 210 19.80 17.71 0.80
C GLY A 210 19.15 18.93 0.14
N ALA A 211 19.05 18.86 -1.19
CA ALA A 211 18.50 19.93 -2.01
C ALA A 211 17.02 20.21 -1.69
N THR A 212 16.62 21.47 -1.84
CA THR A 212 15.23 21.91 -1.70
C THR A 212 14.71 22.45 -3.03
N LYS A 213 13.41 22.24 -3.28
CA LYS A 213 12.69 22.77 -4.44
C LYS A 213 11.38 23.38 -3.95
N THR A 214 11.03 24.55 -4.48
CA THR A 214 9.79 25.25 -4.17
C THR A 214 8.79 25.10 -5.31
N TYR A 215 7.55 24.82 -4.96
CA TYR A 215 6.40 24.65 -5.83
C TYR A 215 5.29 25.60 -5.39
N SER A 216 4.31 25.86 -6.26
CA SER A 216 3.04 26.38 -5.78
C SER A 216 2.34 25.31 -4.92
N ALA A 217 1.45 25.74 -4.02
CA ALA A 217 0.69 24.81 -3.18
C ALA A 217 -0.24 23.90 -4.03
N GLU A 218 -0.65 24.35 -5.21
CA GLU A 218 -1.45 23.55 -6.14
C GLU A 218 -0.59 22.50 -6.85
N ASP A 219 0.58 22.90 -7.37
CA ASP A 219 1.50 21.98 -8.04
C ASP A 219 1.98 20.89 -7.08
N LEU A 220 2.33 21.25 -5.83
CA LEU A 220 2.80 20.27 -4.86
C LEU A 220 1.73 19.21 -4.54
N ARG A 221 0.46 19.60 -4.41
CA ARG A 221 -0.64 18.66 -4.19
C ARG A 221 -0.91 17.76 -5.40
N ALA A 222 -0.57 18.22 -6.59
CA ALA A 222 -0.72 17.45 -7.82
C ALA A 222 0.43 16.44 -8.03
N LEU A 223 1.55 16.57 -7.30
CA LEU A 223 2.64 15.61 -7.40
C LEU A 223 2.23 14.24 -6.83
N PRO A 224 2.58 13.13 -7.51
CA PRO A 224 2.30 11.80 -6.99
C PRO A 224 3.17 11.52 -5.78
N THR A 225 2.61 10.87 -4.78
CA THR A 225 3.35 10.28 -3.66
C THR A 225 3.85 8.88 -4.02
N PHE A 226 4.79 8.33 -3.24
CA PHE A 226 5.33 6.99 -3.47
C PHE A 226 4.24 5.92 -3.47
N ASN A 227 3.23 6.00 -2.60
CA ASN A 227 2.12 5.06 -2.64
C ASN A 227 1.39 5.05 -4.00
N ILE A 228 1.23 6.20 -4.63
CA ILE A 228 0.61 6.30 -5.96
C ILE A 228 1.55 5.72 -7.01
N VAL A 229 2.84 6.04 -6.95
CA VAL A 229 3.84 5.48 -7.88
C VAL A 229 3.94 3.96 -7.77
N ASP A 230 3.91 3.40 -6.57
CA ASP A 230 3.91 1.95 -6.33
C ASP A 230 2.60 1.29 -6.77
N GLU A 231 1.45 1.90 -6.46
CA GLU A 231 0.15 1.43 -6.98
C GLU A 231 0.08 1.49 -8.51
N GLU A 232 0.68 2.48 -9.15
CA GLU A 232 0.78 2.54 -10.61
C GLU A 232 1.61 1.39 -11.16
N LYS A 233 2.78 1.10 -10.57
CA LYS A 233 3.63 -0.03 -10.99
C LYS A 233 2.85 -1.35 -10.88
N LYS A 234 2.15 -1.57 -9.77
CA LYS A 234 1.28 -2.75 -9.55
C LYS A 234 0.13 -2.79 -10.55
N THR A 235 -0.55 -1.68 -10.75
CA THR A 235 -1.69 -1.57 -11.68
C THR A 235 -1.26 -1.82 -13.11
N ARG A 236 -0.10 -1.32 -13.55
CA ARG A 236 0.48 -1.61 -14.87
C ARG A 236 0.76 -3.10 -15.05
N SER A 237 1.33 -3.75 -14.04
CA SER A 237 1.57 -5.20 -14.07
C SER A 237 0.27 -5.99 -14.21
N VAL A 238 -0.76 -5.65 -13.42
CA VAL A 238 -2.10 -6.26 -13.52
C VAL A 238 -2.71 -5.99 -14.89
N ASN A 239 -2.71 -4.75 -15.37
CA ASN A 239 -3.27 -4.37 -16.66
C ASN A 239 -2.57 -5.07 -17.83
N ALA A 240 -1.28 -5.39 -17.72
CA ALA A 240 -0.55 -6.16 -18.72
C ALA A 240 -1.02 -7.62 -18.83
N THR A 241 -1.67 -8.16 -17.78
CA THR A 241 -2.28 -9.51 -17.80
C THR A 241 -3.72 -9.51 -18.31
N LEU A 242 -4.37 -8.34 -18.39
CA LEU A 242 -5.74 -8.24 -18.87
C LEU A 242 -5.81 -8.41 -20.40
N PRO A 243 -6.92 -8.92 -20.93
CA PRO A 243 -7.11 -9.01 -22.37
C PRO A 243 -7.07 -7.62 -23.03
N THR A 244 -6.48 -7.55 -24.22
CA THR A 244 -6.47 -6.30 -24.99
C THR A 244 -7.88 -5.98 -25.48
N VAL A 245 -8.38 -4.81 -25.07
CA VAL A 245 -9.64 -4.25 -25.58
C VAL A 245 -9.34 -3.02 -26.41
N GLU A 246 -9.58 -3.09 -27.70
CA GLU A 246 -9.56 -1.91 -28.57
C GLU A 246 -10.86 -1.14 -28.42
N ILE A 247 -10.76 0.18 -28.39
CA ILE A 247 -11.93 1.03 -28.26
C ILE A 247 -12.05 1.83 -29.55
N PRO A 248 -13.11 1.60 -30.34
CA PRO A 248 -13.26 2.28 -31.61
C PRO A 248 -13.52 3.77 -31.39
N ALA A 249 -13.31 4.56 -32.45
CA ALA A 249 -13.84 5.91 -32.51
C ALA A 249 -15.34 5.80 -32.77
N PHE A 250 -16.15 6.25 -31.82
CA PHE A 250 -17.61 6.25 -31.94
C PHE A 250 -18.05 7.46 -32.76
N ALA A 251 -18.90 7.24 -33.77
CA ALA A 251 -19.50 8.34 -34.55
C ALA A 251 -20.64 9.03 -33.80
N SER A 252 -21.23 8.36 -32.80
CA SER A 252 -22.30 8.88 -31.94
C SER A 252 -22.25 8.31 -30.53
N ASP A 253 -22.96 8.96 -29.60
CA ASP A 253 -23.20 8.46 -28.24
C ASP A 253 -23.99 7.14 -28.24
N LYS A 254 -24.86 6.91 -29.22
CA LYS A 254 -25.58 5.65 -29.41
C LYS A 254 -24.64 4.49 -29.77
N GLU A 255 -23.62 4.73 -30.61
CA GLU A 255 -22.61 3.70 -30.89
C GLU A 255 -21.76 3.37 -29.66
N ALA A 256 -21.43 4.39 -28.86
CA ALA A 256 -20.74 4.18 -27.58
C ALA A 256 -21.61 3.37 -26.60
N LEU A 257 -22.92 3.63 -26.56
CA LEU A 257 -23.89 2.84 -25.79
C LEU A 257 -23.89 1.38 -26.26
N ASP A 258 -24.05 1.13 -27.55
CA ASP A 258 -24.14 -0.23 -28.09
C ASP A 258 -22.86 -1.03 -27.85
N TYR A 259 -21.70 -0.39 -27.97
CA TYR A 259 -20.42 -1.00 -27.62
C TYR A 259 -20.33 -1.31 -26.12
N THR A 260 -20.70 -0.35 -25.27
CA THR A 260 -20.71 -0.53 -23.80
C THR A 260 -21.61 -1.69 -23.41
N VAL A 261 -22.85 -1.70 -23.91
CA VAL A 261 -23.82 -2.77 -23.67
C VAL A 261 -23.24 -4.10 -24.11
N ASN A 262 -22.69 -4.21 -25.32
CA ASN A 262 -22.10 -5.46 -25.80
C ASN A 262 -21.00 -5.99 -24.86
N ILE A 263 -20.11 -5.12 -24.37
CA ILE A 263 -19.07 -5.51 -23.40
C ILE A 263 -19.70 -5.96 -22.07
N LEU A 264 -20.66 -5.21 -21.53
CA LEU A 264 -21.28 -5.54 -20.22
C LEU A 264 -22.13 -6.82 -20.26
N ARG A 265 -22.64 -7.21 -21.42
CA ARG A 265 -23.42 -8.45 -21.58
C ARG A 265 -22.55 -9.68 -21.76
N ASN A 266 -21.50 -9.54 -22.57
CA ASN A 266 -20.80 -10.67 -23.18
C ASN A 266 -19.33 -10.76 -22.75
N GLY A 267 -18.81 -9.73 -22.08
CA GLY A 267 -17.43 -9.72 -21.58
C GLY A 267 -17.28 -10.55 -20.33
N ASP A 268 -16.15 -11.24 -20.22
CA ASP A 268 -15.68 -11.81 -18.96
C ASP A 268 -15.15 -10.70 -18.03
N GLU A 269 -14.80 -11.07 -16.79
CA GLU A 269 -14.25 -10.14 -15.79
C GLU A 269 -13.02 -9.39 -16.33
N GLY A 270 -12.11 -10.06 -17.03
CA GLY A 270 -10.90 -9.45 -17.57
C GLY A 270 -11.22 -8.40 -18.64
N ARG A 271 -12.12 -8.71 -19.56
CA ARG A 271 -12.55 -7.82 -20.65
C ARG A 271 -13.30 -6.61 -20.13
N ILE A 272 -14.15 -6.78 -19.13
CA ILE A 272 -14.88 -5.67 -18.49
C ILE A 272 -13.90 -4.74 -17.76
N ARG A 273 -12.96 -5.28 -16.98
CA ARG A 273 -11.93 -4.48 -16.30
C ARG A 273 -11.06 -3.71 -17.29
N ALA A 274 -10.58 -4.37 -18.35
CA ALA A 274 -9.79 -3.74 -19.41
C ALA A 274 -10.56 -2.64 -20.15
N TYR A 275 -11.86 -2.84 -20.37
CA TYR A 275 -12.74 -1.85 -20.98
C TYR A 275 -12.93 -0.62 -20.08
N LEU A 276 -13.30 -0.82 -18.81
CA LEU A 276 -13.53 0.26 -17.85
C LEU A 276 -12.25 1.06 -17.59
N GLY A 277 -11.10 0.40 -17.46
CA GLY A 277 -9.80 1.07 -17.33
C GLY A 277 -9.41 1.96 -18.51
N LYS A 278 -10.09 1.84 -19.66
CA LYS A 278 -9.89 2.70 -20.85
C LYS A 278 -11.02 3.69 -21.08
N MET A 279 -12.17 3.53 -20.44
CA MET A 279 -13.38 4.29 -20.73
C MET A 279 -13.84 5.17 -19.58
N LEU A 280 -13.46 4.90 -18.33
CA LEU A 280 -13.83 5.77 -17.21
C LEU A 280 -13.18 7.15 -17.32
N ILE A 281 -13.91 8.18 -16.91
CA ILE A 281 -13.41 9.57 -16.86
C ILE A 281 -12.34 9.74 -15.77
N LYS A 282 -11.57 10.83 -15.87
CA LYS A 282 -10.47 11.17 -14.94
C LYS A 282 -10.91 11.23 -13.47
N ASP A 283 -12.15 11.60 -13.19
CA ASP A 283 -12.70 11.70 -11.83
C ASP A 283 -12.73 10.37 -11.07
N TYR A 284 -12.61 9.22 -11.77
CA TYR A 284 -12.50 7.90 -11.12
C TYR A 284 -11.06 7.49 -10.79
N TYR A 285 -10.08 8.31 -11.14
CA TYR A 285 -8.67 8.06 -10.88
C TYR A 285 -8.13 9.01 -9.82
N GLU A 286 -7.02 8.62 -9.21
CA GLU A 286 -6.25 9.50 -8.32
C GLU A 286 -5.81 10.75 -9.09
N ALA A 287 -5.82 11.93 -8.45
CA ALA A 287 -5.57 13.19 -9.15
C ALA A 287 -4.22 13.19 -9.90
N SER A 288 -3.20 12.60 -9.28
CA SER A 288 -1.84 12.47 -9.80
C SER A 288 -1.60 11.24 -10.69
N SER A 289 -2.62 10.42 -10.99
CA SER A 289 -2.47 9.19 -11.81
C SER A 289 -3.53 9.07 -12.89
N SER A 290 -3.17 8.56 -14.07
CA SER A 290 -4.14 8.19 -15.13
C SER A 290 -4.53 6.71 -15.10
N THR A 291 -4.01 5.92 -14.16
CA THR A 291 -4.21 4.46 -14.13
C THR A 291 -4.68 3.93 -12.78
N VAL A 292 -4.30 4.59 -11.67
CA VAL A 292 -4.74 4.18 -10.33
C VAL A 292 -6.13 4.75 -10.06
N LEU A 293 -7.09 3.84 -9.85
CA LEU A 293 -8.46 4.21 -9.48
C LEU A 293 -8.50 4.74 -8.05
N ASN A 294 -9.28 5.80 -7.83
CA ASN A 294 -9.62 6.26 -6.48
C ASN A 294 -10.70 5.35 -5.86
N ALA A 295 -11.10 5.63 -4.61
CA ALA A 295 -12.08 4.81 -3.90
C ALA A 295 -13.41 4.63 -4.67
N GLN A 296 -13.90 5.70 -5.30
CA GLN A 296 -15.13 5.66 -6.10
C GLN A 296 -14.95 4.82 -7.37
N GLY A 297 -13.82 4.98 -8.07
CA GLY A 297 -13.48 4.19 -9.26
C GLY A 297 -13.33 2.70 -8.95
N LYS A 298 -12.63 2.38 -7.85
CA LYS A 298 -12.48 0.99 -7.37
C LYS A 298 -13.85 0.37 -7.08
N GLN A 299 -14.71 1.06 -6.34
CA GLN A 299 -16.05 0.57 -6.02
C GLN A 299 -16.89 0.36 -7.28
N LEU A 300 -16.89 1.33 -8.21
CA LEU A 300 -17.64 1.24 -9.46
C LEU A 300 -17.23 0.02 -10.29
N VAL A 301 -15.92 -0.20 -10.47
CA VAL A 301 -15.41 -1.34 -11.25
C VAL A 301 -15.81 -2.66 -10.58
N GLU A 302 -15.66 -2.79 -9.27
CA GLU A 302 -16.05 -4.01 -8.55
C GLU A 302 -17.56 -4.26 -8.61
N ASP A 303 -18.40 -3.23 -8.49
CA ASP A 303 -19.84 -3.38 -8.61
C ASP A 303 -20.26 -3.81 -10.02
N VAL A 304 -19.68 -3.21 -11.05
CA VAL A 304 -19.95 -3.59 -12.44
C VAL A 304 -19.52 -5.04 -12.68
N VAL A 305 -18.32 -5.43 -12.26
CA VAL A 305 -17.84 -6.82 -12.38
C VAL A 305 -18.75 -7.79 -11.62
N ARG A 306 -19.17 -7.46 -10.40
CA ARG A 306 -20.10 -8.28 -9.63
C ARG A 306 -21.41 -8.47 -10.39
N ILE A 307 -22.03 -7.38 -10.81
CA ILE A 307 -23.34 -7.35 -11.47
C ILE A 307 -23.32 -8.06 -12.84
N CYS A 308 -22.22 -7.93 -13.59
CA CYS A 308 -22.08 -8.52 -14.92
C CYS A 308 -21.56 -9.96 -14.92
N CYS A 309 -20.85 -10.41 -13.89
CA CYS A 309 -20.15 -11.71 -13.92
C CYS A 309 -20.45 -12.65 -12.76
N LYS A 310 -20.84 -12.14 -11.58
CA LYS A 310 -20.88 -12.93 -10.32
C LYS A 310 -22.29 -13.16 -9.78
N GLU A 311 -23.25 -12.36 -10.19
CA GLU A 311 -24.65 -12.49 -9.75
C GLU A 311 -25.34 -13.72 -10.35
N LYS A 312 -26.32 -14.28 -9.63
CA LYS A 312 -27.04 -15.51 -10.03
C LYS A 312 -27.68 -15.45 -11.42
N MET A 313 -28.08 -14.24 -11.80
CA MET A 313 -28.56 -13.88 -13.14
C MET A 313 -27.91 -12.56 -13.51
N PRO A 314 -26.76 -12.59 -14.20
CA PRO A 314 -25.99 -11.39 -14.50
C PRO A 314 -26.74 -10.40 -15.38
N TRP A 315 -26.24 -9.16 -15.43
CA TRP A 315 -26.83 -8.09 -16.23
C TRP A 315 -27.09 -8.49 -17.69
N GLY A 316 -26.17 -9.23 -18.32
CA GLY A 316 -26.33 -9.76 -19.67
C GLY A 316 -27.56 -10.66 -19.89
N GLU A 317 -27.98 -11.43 -18.87
CA GLU A 317 -29.18 -12.28 -18.95
C GLU A 317 -30.49 -11.48 -18.76
N GLN A 318 -30.42 -10.31 -18.13
CA GLN A 318 -31.60 -9.49 -17.80
C GLN A 318 -31.86 -8.37 -18.80
N TYR A 319 -30.86 -7.91 -19.53
CA TYR A 319 -31.02 -6.89 -20.57
C TYR A 319 -31.07 -7.54 -21.95
N CYS A 320 -31.31 -6.78 -23.01
CA CYS A 320 -31.19 -7.24 -24.40
C CYS A 320 -29.88 -6.74 -25.02
N ALA A 321 -29.44 -7.35 -26.14
CA ALA A 321 -28.26 -6.87 -26.89
C ALA A 321 -28.44 -5.45 -27.40
N ARG A 322 -29.67 -5.08 -27.75
CA ARG A 322 -30.14 -3.73 -28.01
C ARG A 322 -31.29 -3.45 -27.04
N PRO A 323 -31.01 -2.96 -25.83
CA PRO A 323 -32.05 -2.76 -24.84
C PRO A 323 -32.95 -1.59 -25.25
N ALA A 324 -34.24 -1.70 -24.96
CA ALA A 324 -35.18 -0.63 -25.23
C ALA A 324 -34.81 0.61 -24.42
N ILE A 325 -34.74 1.76 -25.07
CA ILE A 325 -34.43 3.03 -24.42
C ILE A 325 -35.66 3.50 -23.64
N LYS A 326 -35.51 3.72 -22.34
CA LYS A 326 -36.52 4.38 -21.50
C LYS A 326 -36.51 5.88 -21.73
N GLU A 327 -35.31 6.45 -21.67
CA GLU A 327 -35.06 7.88 -21.79
C GLU A 327 -33.67 8.06 -22.41
N SER A 328 -33.55 9.05 -23.30
CA SER A 328 -32.28 9.45 -23.89
C SER A 328 -32.16 10.96 -23.87
N GLN A 329 -31.00 11.43 -23.46
CA GLN A 329 -30.53 12.81 -23.63
C GLN A 329 -29.14 12.75 -24.26
N THR A 330 -28.59 13.87 -24.70
CA THR A 330 -27.22 13.91 -25.26
C THR A 330 -26.24 13.27 -24.29
N ASN A 331 -25.55 12.21 -24.73
CA ASN A 331 -24.61 11.40 -23.94
C ASN A 331 -25.19 10.68 -22.72
N SER A 332 -26.51 10.60 -22.52
CA SER A 332 -27.10 9.92 -21.35
C SER A 332 -28.25 9.02 -21.77
N PHE A 333 -28.18 7.75 -21.36
CA PHE A 333 -29.16 6.74 -21.73
C PHE A 333 -29.65 6.01 -20.49
N THR A 334 -30.96 5.94 -20.34
CA THR A 334 -31.61 4.99 -19.44
C THR A 334 -32.20 3.87 -20.25
N VAL A 335 -31.78 2.63 -19.99
CA VAL A 335 -32.16 1.45 -20.76
C VAL A 335 -32.98 0.49 -19.90
N TRP A 336 -34.03 -0.06 -20.48
CA TRP A 336 -34.87 -1.05 -19.82
C TRP A 336 -34.23 -2.44 -19.82
N ASN A 337 -34.46 -3.18 -18.74
CA ASN A 337 -34.30 -4.63 -18.76
C ASN A 337 -35.35 -5.26 -19.72
N LYS A 338 -35.18 -6.53 -20.04
CA LYS A 338 -36.00 -7.24 -21.05
C LYS A 338 -37.51 -7.24 -20.77
N VAL A 339 -37.94 -7.03 -19.52
CA VAL A 339 -39.36 -6.94 -19.12
C VAL A 339 -39.85 -5.51 -18.85
N LYS A 340 -39.02 -4.48 -19.03
CA LYS A 340 -39.35 -3.05 -18.82
C LYS A 340 -39.83 -2.70 -17.40
N GLU A 341 -39.25 -3.32 -16.38
CA GLU A 341 -39.59 -3.07 -14.96
C GLU A 341 -38.40 -2.55 -14.13
N GLN A 342 -37.19 -2.76 -14.63
CA GLN A 342 -35.95 -2.26 -14.04
C GLN A 342 -35.16 -1.56 -15.13
N PHE A 343 -34.46 -0.49 -14.80
CA PHE A 343 -33.65 0.25 -15.76
C PHE A 343 -32.23 0.45 -15.25
N SER A 344 -31.27 0.50 -16.17
CA SER A 344 -29.88 0.90 -15.93
C SER A 344 -29.60 2.22 -16.61
N ARG A 345 -28.66 3.01 -16.06
CA ARG A 345 -28.26 4.31 -16.62
C ARG A 345 -26.80 4.28 -17.03
N ILE A 346 -26.53 4.76 -18.24
CA ILE A 346 -25.18 4.86 -18.81
C ILE A 346 -25.00 6.28 -19.31
N GLU A 347 -24.01 6.98 -18.78
CA GLU A 347 -23.70 8.36 -19.14
C GLU A 347 -22.27 8.48 -19.64
N PHE A 348 -22.14 9.20 -20.73
CA PHE A 348 -20.88 9.56 -21.34
C PHE A 348 -20.62 11.06 -21.18
N MET A 349 -19.36 11.42 -21.32
CA MET A 349 -18.95 12.80 -21.57
C MET A 349 -17.78 12.79 -22.54
N PRO A 350 -17.56 13.88 -23.29
CA PRO A 350 -16.32 14.03 -24.04
C PRO A 350 -15.14 13.93 -23.08
N GLY A 351 -14.18 13.06 -23.38
CA GLY A 351 -12.89 13.03 -22.71
C GLY A 351 -12.03 14.24 -23.09
N GLU A 352 -10.77 14.24 -22.64
CA GLU A 352 -9.84 15.29 -23.02
C GLU A 352 -9.70 15.40 -24.54
N ALA A 353 -9.58 16.64 -25.01
CA ALA A 353 -9.42 16.95 -26.42
C ALA A 353 -8.19 16.22 -26.99
N GLN A 354 -8.40 15.42 -28.04
CA GLN A 354 -7.30 14.78 -28.74
C GLN A 354 -6.82 15.66 -29.89
N TRP A 355 -5.53 15.63 -30.17
CA TRP A 355 -4.94 16.39 -31.28
C TRP A 355 -4.36 15.41 -32.28
N LYS A 356 -4.79 15.51 -33.54
CA LYS A 356 -4.20 14.77 -34.66
C LYS A 356 -3.77 15.78 -35.71
N ASN A 357 -2.48 15.77 -36.06
CA ASN A 357 -1.89 16.67 -37.06
C ASN A 357 -2.18 18.17 -36.82
N GLY A 358 -2.15 18.61 -35.56
CA GLY A 358 -2.40 20.02 -35.19
C GLY A 358 -3.87 20.46 -35.26
N GLN A 359 -4.81 19.55 -35.57
CA GLN A 359 -6.25 19.80 -35.43
C GLN A 359 -6.79 19.09 -34.20
N GLN A 360 -7.63 19.81 -33.45
CA GLN A 360 -8.39 19.23 -32.35
C GLN A 360 -9.43 18.27 -32.95
N VAL A 361 -9.18 16.97 -32.80
CA VAL A 361 -10.19 15.94 -33.03
C VAL A 361 -10.91 15.75 -31.69
N GLY A 362 -12.24 15.86 -31.68
CA GLY A 362 -13.03 15.83 -30.43
C GLY A 362 -12.58 14.70 -29.48
N GLY A 363 -12.63 14.97 -28.17
CA GLY A 363 -12.27 13.97 -27.17
C GLY A 363 -13.12 12.71 -27.34
N ARG A 364 -12.50 11.54 -27.15
CA ARG A 364 -13.22 10.26 -27.17
C ARG A 364 -14.29 10.27 -26.07
N LEU A 365 -15.48 9.73 -26.35
CA LEU A 365 -16.52 9.57 -25.32
C LEU A 365 -16.01 8.64 -24.20
N MET A 366 -16.11 9.12 -22.97
CA MET A 366 -15.72 8.42 -21.74
C MET A 366 -16.95 8.25 -20.85
N ILE A 367 -17.03 7.14 -20.13
CA ILE A 367 -18.08 6.84 -19.15
C ILE A 367 -17.92 7.76 -17.95
N ARG A 368 -18.89 8.66 -17.80
CA ARG A 368 -19.06 9.53 -16.63
C ARG A 368 -19.78 8.82 -15.50
N ASN A 369 -20.82 8.06 -15.83
CA ASN A 369 -21.62 7.34 -14.85
C ASN A 369 -22.12 6.01 -15.42
N LEU A 370 -22.16 4.98 -14.58
CA LEU A 370 -22.58 3.65 -14.96
C LEU A 370 -23.35 3.01 -13.79
N GLU A 371 -24.67 3.15 -13.81
CA GLU A 371 -25.57 2.62 -12.79
C GLU A 371 -26.28 1.39 -13.33
N LEU A 372 -25.82 0.21 -12.92
CA LEU A 372 -26.38 -1.05 -13.36
C LEU A 372 -27.35 -1.58 -12.32
N TYR A 373 -28.58 -1.84 -12.73
CA TYR A 373 -29.61 -2.41 -11.86
C TYR A 373 -30.11 -3.74 -12.40
N ILE A 374 -30.18 -4.72 -11.53
CA ILE A 374 -30.66 -6.07 -11.81
C ILE A 374 -31.65 -6.51 -10.74
N LYS A 375 -32.51 -7.47 -11.07
CA LYS A 375 -33.29 -8.22 -10.08
C LYS A 375 -32.41 -9.34 -9.49
N THR A 376 -32.40 -9.46 -8.17
CA THR A 376 -31.56 -10.44 -7.45
C THR A 376 -32.36 -11.45 -6.64
N SER A 377 -33.68 -11.24 -6.46
CA SER A 377 -34.54 -12.17 -5.73
C SER A 377 -34.71 -13.48 -6.53
N ASN A 378 -34.82 -14.62 -5.83
CA ASN A 378 -35.01 -15.91 -6.50
C ASN A 378 -36.31 -15.93 -7.33
N ASP A 379 -37.37 -15.30 -6.83
CA ASP A 379 -38.68 -15.25 -7.49
C ASP A 379 -38.63 -14.40 -8.77
N ASP A 380 -37.97 -13.23 -8.72
CA ASP A 380 -37.78 -12.42 -9.92
C ASP A 380 -36.90 -13.14 -10.95
N ILE A 381 -35.84 -13.82 -10.51
CA ILE A 381 -34.96 -14.58 -11.41
C ILE A 381 -35.73 -15.73 -12.05
N ALA A 382 -36.51 -16.49 -11.27
CA ALA A 382 -37.33 -17.57 -11.77
C ALA A 382 -38.35 -17.07 -12.81
N ARG A 383 -39.03 -15.94 -12.51
CA ARG A 383 -39.94 -15.28 -13.45
C ARG A 383 -39.22 -14.80 -14.71
N LEU A 384 -38.06 -14.16 -14.59
CA LEU A 384 -37.30 -13.69 -15.75
C LEU A 384 -36.77 -14.83 -16.63
N ARG A 385 -36.58 -16.03 -16.07
CA ARG A 385 -36.20 -17.26 -16.78
C ARG A 385 -37.40 -18.05 -17.32
N SER A 386 -38.62 -17.80 -16.84
CA SER A 386 -39.82 -18.48 -17.34
C SER A 386 -40.31 -17.98 -18.69
N TYR A 387 -39.80 -16.83 -19.17
CA TYR A 387 -40.07 -16.35 -20.53
C TYR A 387 -39.18 -17.06 -21.54
N ASP A 388 -39.74 -17.44 -22.69
CA ASP A 388 -38.98 -18.09 -23.76
C ASP A 388 -37.78 -17.25 -24.22
N PRO A 389 -36.60 -17.87 -24.46
CA PRO A 389 -35.43 -17.19 -24.99
C PRO A 389 -35.76 -16.40 -26.26
N GLY A 390 -35.43 -15.10 -26.28
CA GLY A 390 -35.68 -14.21 -27.42
C GLY A 390 -37.07 -13.57 -27.47
N TYR A 391 -38.05 -14.03 -26.69
CA TYR A 391 -39.41 -13.47 -26.71
C TYR A 391 -39.47 -12.02 -26.20
N LEU A 392 -38.59 -11.69 -25.26
CA LEU A 392 -38.55 -10.38 -24.60
C LEU A 392 -37.64 -9.36 -25.27
N CYS A 393 -36.73 -9.82 -26.13
CA CYS A 393 -35.79 -8.97 -26.85
C CYS A 393 -36.22 -8.89 -28.31
N LYS A 394 -37.30 -8.14 -28.58
CA LYS A 394 -37.67 -7.86 -29.97
C LYS A 394 -36.61 -6.95 -30.57
N GLU A 395 -36.08 -7.32 -31.74
CA GLU A 395 -35.28 -6.41 -32.55
C GLU A 395 -36.19 -5.26 -32.99
N GLU A 396 -36.01 -4.07 -32.41
CA GLU A 396 -36.56 -2.84 -33.00
C GLU A 396 -35.76 -2.53 -34.27
N GLY A 397 -36.05 -3.29 -35.33
CA GLY A 397 -35.74 -2.94 -36.71
C GLY A 397 -36.98 -2.32 -37.34
N GLY A 398 -36.96 -1.01 -37.53
CA GLY A 398 -38.03 -0.30 -38.23
C GLY A 398 -37.94 1.21 -38.02
N GLU A 399 -37.32 1.89 -38.98
CA GLU A 399 -37.47 3.33 -39.16
C GLU A 399 -38.96 3.73 -39.16
N GLY A 400 -39.27 4.83 -38.49
CA GLY A 400 -40.45 5.64 -38.75
C GLY A 400 -41.75 5.18 -38.08
N LYS A 401 -42.02 5.72 -36.88
CA LYS A 401 -43.30 6.40 -36.59
C LYS A 401 -43.15 7.24 -35.33
N ALA A 402 -43.04 8.55 -35.55
CA ALA A 402 -43.33 9.54 -34.55
C ALA A 402 -44.78 9.32 -34.06
N GLU A 403 -44.94 9.10 -32.76
CA GLU A 403 -46.21 9.27 -32.08
C GLU A 403 -46.55 10.76 -32.08
N THR A 404 -47.31 11.21 -33.08
CA THR A 404 -48.12 12.42 -32.95
C THR A 404 -49.52 11.99 -32.53
N GLY A 405 -49.90 12.40 -31.33
CA GLY A 405 -51.19 12.12 -30.73
C GLY A 405 -52.37 12.62 -31.56
N ASN A 406 -53.45 11.84 -31.51
CA ASN A 406 -54.74 12.20 -32.06
C ASN A 406 -55.34 13.41 -31.32
N SER A 407 -55.58 14.50 -32.05
CA SER A 407 -56.75 15.35 -31.85
C SER A 407 -57.24 15.86 -33.22
N VAL A 408 -58.46 15.44 -33.56
CA VAL A 408 -59.30 15.92 -34.67
C VAL A 408 -60.32 16.88 -34.00
N PRO A 409 -60.70 18.05 -34.57
CA PRO A 409 -61.59 18.01 -35.74
C PRO A 409 -61.56 19.13 -36.80
N SER A 410 -62.12 18.72 -37.95
CA SER A 410 -62.90 19.49 -38.94
C SER A 410 -62.20 20.49 -39.87
N GLY A 411 -62.28 20.23 -41.18
CA GLY A 411 -62.10 21.25 -42.22
C GLY A 411 -61.90 20.64 -43.62
N THR A 412 -62.90 20.82 -44.49
CA THR A 412 -63.14 20.39 -45.88
C THR A 412 -61.97 20.65 -46.87
N PRO A 413 -61.84 19.90 -48.00
CA PRO A 413 -60.62 19.91 -48.83
C PRO A 413 -60.64 20.99 -49.92
N GLN A 414 -59.48 21.57 -50.21
CA GLN A 414 -59.27 22.37 -51.42
C GLN A 414 -57.93 22.04 -52.08
N GLN A 415 -58.06 21.57 -53.32
CA GLN A 415 -57.04 21.29 -54.32
C GLN A 415 -56.39 22.61 -54.79
N SER A 416 -55.08 22.61 -55.12
CA SER A 416 -54.48 23.28 -56.30
C SER A 416 -53.03 23.81 -56.11
N THR A 417 -52.15 23.31 -56.99
CA THR A 417 -51.05 23.99 -57.75
C THR A 417 -49.78 24.58 -57.10
N ASN A 418 -48.66 23.98 -57.53
CA ASN A 418 -47.45 24.54 -58.18
C ASN A 418 -46.42 25.46 -57.49
N SER A 419 -45.18 25.25 -57.97
CA SER A 419 -43.95 26.09 -57.98
C SER A 419 -43.20 26.23 -56.66
N GLY A 420 -41.89 26.00 -56.54
CA GLY A 420 -40.81 26.11 -57.53
C GLY A 420 -39.99 27.38 -57.25
N THR A 421 -38.75 27.20 -56.78
CA THR A 421 -37.62 28.16 -56.80
C THR A 421 -37.68 29.46 -55.97
N LEU A 422 -36.94 29.44 -54.85
CA LEU A 422 -36.18 30.58 -54.29
C LEU A 422 -34.87 30.00 -53.73
N LEU A 423 -33.90 29.71 -54.61
CA LEU A 423 -32.64 30.48 -54.73
C LEU A 423 -31.92 30.65 -53.38
N ASN A 424 -30.89 29.84 -53.12
CA ASN A 424 -29.52 30.13 -53.59
C ASN A 424 -29.13 31.60 -53.39
N LYS A 425 -28.96 32.04 -52.14
CA LYS A 425 -28.08 33.16 -51.77
C LYS A 425 -27.49 32.92 -50.38
N GLY A 426 -26.25 32.44 -50.35
CA GLY A 426 -25.50 32.23 -49.10
C GLY A 426 -24.11 31.61 -49.27
N LYS A 427 -23.73 31.19 -50.48
CA LYS A 427 -22.41 30.62 -50.81
C LYS A 427 -21.46 31.63 -51.47
N GLY A 428 -21.36 32.85 -50.94
CA GLY A 428 -20.62 33.93 -51.60
C GLY A 428 -19.93 34.94 -50.69
N LEU A 429 -19.44 34.53 -49.52
CA LEU A 429 -18.70 35.44 -48.62
C LEU A 429 -17.41 34.87 -48.01
N LEU A 430 -16.97 33.67 -48.39
CA LEU A 430 -15.78 33.02 -47.81
C LEU A 430 -14.60 32.83 -48.77
N ASP A 431 -14.65 33.42 -49.98
CA ASP A 431 -13.62 33.29 -51.01
C ASP A 431 -12.79 34.58 -51.25
N ARG A 432 -12.65 35.43 -50.22
CA ARG A 432 -11.81 36.66 -50.32
C ARG A 432 -10.84 36.91 -49.16
N MET A 433 -10.48 35.89 -48.39
CA MET A 433 -9.43 36.03 -47.38
C MET A 433 -8.51 34.80 -47.36
N THR A 434 -7.61 34.70 -48.36
CA THR A 434 -6.33 33.96 -48.39
C THR A 434 -5.82 34.02 -49.84
N LYS A 435 -4.94 34.93 -50.29
CA LYS A 435 -3.48 35.15 -50.08
C LYS A 435 -3.01 36.00 -51.28
N PRO A 436 -1.80 36.60 -51.31
CA PRO A 436 -0.83 36.86 -50.23
C PRO A 436 -1.06 38.20 -49.54
#